data_AF-A0A3D2MCT1-F1
#
_entry.id   AF-A0A3D2MCT1-F1
#
_cell.length_a   1.000
_cell.length_b   1.000
_cell.length_c   1.000
_cell.angle_alpha   90.00
_cell.angle_beta   90.00
_cell.angle_gamma   90.00
#
_symmetry.space_group_name_H-M   'P 1'
#
loop_
_entity.id
_entity.type
_entity.pdbx_description
1 polymer ?
#
loop_
_entity_poly.entity_id
_entity_poly.type
_entity_poly.pdbx_seq_one_letter_code
_entity_poly.pdbx_strand_id
1 'polypeptide(L)'
;MSQHSQFRLLATRRFLPFFVTQLLGAFNDNVFKQALVLAILYKLGTTADVSLLVNLCALLFILPFFLFSALGGQFGEKYEKAWLIRRVKFAEILIMLVGALGMLLGNLPLLLLVLFCMGTQSALFGPVKYSIL
;
A
#
# COMPACT_ATOMS: atom_id res chain seq x y z
N MET A 1 2.24 -34.37 20.28
CA MET A 1 2.89 -33.09 19.90
C MET A 1 2.58 -32.85 18.42
N SER A 2 1.56 -32.05 18.10
CA SER A 2 1.13 -31.79 16.73
C SER A 2 2.11 -30.83 16.04
N GLN A 3 2.90 -31.37 15.11
CA GLN A 3 3.76 -30.60 14.21
C GLN A 3 2.89 -29.78 13.24
N HIS A 4 2.45 -28.59 13.65
CA HIS A 4 1.75 -27.63 12.80
C HIS A 4 2.73 -27.01 11.79
N SER A 5 2.95 -27.69 10.66
CA SER A 5 3.80 -27.16 9.59
C SER A 5 3.12 -25.96 8.91
N GLN A 6 3.65 -24.76 9.14
CA GLN A 6 3.22 -23.48 8.53
C GLN A 6 3.19 -23.55 6.99
N PHE A 7 3.97 -24.45 6.39
CA PHE A 7 3.99 -24.69 4.94
C PHE A 7 2.69 -25.35 4.40
N ARG A 8 1.88 -25.99 5.25
CA ARG A 8 0.59 -26.57 4.83
C ARG A 8 -0.49 -25.50 4.64
N LEU A 9 -0.39 -24.36 5.32
CA LEU A 9 -1.24 -23.19 5.09
C LEU A 9 -0.97 -22.57 3.71
N LEU A 10 0.30 -22.49 3.30
CA LEU A 10 0.68 -22.10 1.94
C LEU A 10 0.11 -23.03 0.85
N ALA A 11 -0.12 -24.31 1.14
CA ALA A 11 -0.74 -25.25 0.20
C ALA A 11 -2.29 -25.14 0.12
N THR A 12 -2.91 -24.29 0.93
CA THR A 12 -4.37 -24.14 0.95
C THR A 12 -4.83 -23.23 -0.19
N ARG A 13 -5.75 -23.71 -1.04
CA ARG A 13 -6.23 -23.02 -2.27
C ARG A 13 -6.77 -21.59 -2.06
N ARG A 14 -7.09 -21.19 -0.83
CA ARG A 14 -7.50 -19.81 -0.47
C ARG A 14 -6.36 -18.92 0.01
N PHE A 15 -5.33 -19.49 0.63
CA PHE A 15 -4.26 -18.73 1.30
C PHE A 15 -3.13 -18.33 0.34
N LEU A 16 -2.73 -19.23 -0.58
CA LEU A 16 -1.67 -18.93 -1.55
C LEU A 16 -1.98 -17.73 -2.46
N PRO A 17 -3.14 -17.66 -3.16
CA PRO A 17 -3.45 -16.50 -3.99
C PRO A 17 -3.56 -15.22 -3.16
N PHE A 18 -4.11 -15.29 -1.95
CA PHE A 18 -4.15 -14.14 -1.03
C PHE A 18 -2.74 -13.67 -0.65
N PHE A 19 -1.88 -14.57 -0.19
CA PHE A 19 -0.50 -14.28 0.18
C PHE A 19 0.29 -13.65 -0.96
N VAL A 20 0.17 -14.20 -2.18
CA VAL A 20 0.84 -13.66 -3.37
C VAL A 20 0.33 -12.26 -3.71
N THR A 21 -0.98 -12.03 -3.70
CA THR A 21 -1.53 -10.67 -3.94
C THR A 21 -1.09 -9.67 -2.88
N GLN A 22 -0.95 -10.13 -1.64
CA GLN A 22 -0.54 -9.32 -0.50
C GLN A 22 0.93 -8.95 -0.57
N LEU A 23 1.77 -9.90 -0.97
CA LEU A 23 3.21 -9.72 -1.18
C LEU A 23 3.45 -8.80 -2.37
N LEU A 24 2.78 -9.03 -3.50
CA LEU A 24 2.88 -8.14 -4.67
C LEU A 24 2.42 -6.72 -4.36
N GLY A 25 1.38 -6.54 -3.54
CA GLY A 25 0.95 -5.21 -3.08
C GLY A 25 2.02 -4.54 -2.23
N ALA A 26 2.54 -5.23 -1.21
CA ALA A 26 3.59 -4.68 -0.36
C ALA A 26 4.90 -4.38 -1.13
N PHE A 27 5.24 -5.21 -2.12
CA PHE A 27 6.36 -4.96 -3.02
C PHE A 27 6.13 -3.70 -3.84
N ASN A 28 4.93 -3.56 -4.41
CA ASN A 28 4.56 -2.40 -5.21
C ASN A 28 4.56 -1.10 -4.39
N ASP A 29 4.01 -1.09 -3.17
CA ASP A 29 4.06 0.04 -2.24
C ASP A 29 5.51 0.51 -2.01
N ASN A 30 6.40 -0.45 -1.73
CA ASN A 30 7.80 -0.14 -1.47
C ASN A 30 8.55 0.33 -2.73
N VAL A 31 8.35 -0.33 -3.87
CA VAL A 31 8.97 0.07 -5.13
C VAL A 31 8.50 1.47 -5.53
N PHE A 32 7.20 1.77 -5.46
CA PHE A 32 6.68 3.09 -5.80
C PHE A 32 7.25 4.18 -4.88
N LYS A 33 7.27 3.93 -3.57
CA LYS A 33 7.87 4.87 -2.60
C LYS A 33 9.35 5.13 -2.90
N GLN A 34 10.14 4.08 -3.12
CA GLN A 34 11.57 4.23 -3.43
C GLN A 34 11.80 4.89 -4.78
N ALA A 35 11.00 4.54 -5.79
CA ALA A 35 11.07 5.14 -7.12
C ALA A 35 10.67 6.63 -7.08
N LEU A 36 9.70 7.01 -6.25
CA LEU A 36 9.35 8.41 -6.01
C LEU A 36 10.51 9.16 -5.34
N VAL A 37 11.12 8.59 -4.31
CA VAL A 37 12.30 9.18 -3.66
C VAL A 37 13.43 9.41 -4.67
N LEU A 38 13.70 8.42 -5.54
CA LEU A 38 14.68 8.57 -6.62
C LEU A 38 14.24 9.62 -7.65
N ALA A 39 12.95 9.69 -8.02
CA ALA A 39 12.44 10.71 -8.92
C ALA A 39 12.60 12.13 -8.34
N ILE A 40 12.40 12.29 -7.03
CA ILE A 40 12.64 13.55 -6.31
C ILE A 40 14.13 13.90 -6.34
N LEU A 41 15.01 12.95 -6.02
CA LEU A 41 16.47 13.11 -6.00
C LEU A 41 17.05 13.48 -7.37
N TYR A 42 16.64 12.79 -8.43
CA TYR A 42 17.30 12.84 -9.74
C TYR A 42 16.54 13.66 -10.79
N LYS A 43 15.21 13.68 -10.75
CA LYS A 43 14.38 14.22 -11.83
C LYS A 43 13.80 15.60 -11.50
N LEU A 44 13.65 15.92 -10.22
CA LEU A 44 12.97 17.14 -9.79
C LEU A 44 13.87 18.24 -9.23
N GLY A 45 15.16 17.97 -8.95
CA GLY A 45 16.19 19.00 -8.72
C GLY A 45 15.70 20.23 -7.97
N THR A 46 14.92 20.03 -6.90
CA THR A 46 14.29 21.14 -6.18
C THR A 46 15.34 21.82 -5.30
N THR A 47 15.29 23.13 -5.19
CA THR A 47 16.10 23.90 -4.22
C THR A 47 15.77 23.60 -2.76
N ALA A 48 14.69 22.83 -2.52
CA ALA A 48 14.28 22.34 -1.21
C ALA A 48 15.11 21.14 -0.76
N ASP A 49 15.37 21.03 0.55
CA ASP A 49 16.11 19.92 1.16
C ASP A 49 15.49 18.57 0.78
N VAL A 50 16.22 17.80 -0.02
CA VAL A 50 15.77 16.48 -0.47
C VAL A 50 15.51 15.55 0.72
N SER A 51 16.34 15.64 1.76
CA SER A 51 16.14 14.92 3.02
C SER A 51 14.81 15.24 3.70
N LEU A 52 14.33 16.48 3.59
CA LEU A 52 13.04 16.91 4.14
C LEU A 52 11.89 16.34 3.29
N LEU A 53 11.97 16.40 1.96
CA LEU A 53 10.95 15.80 1.07
C LEU A 53 10.84 14.28 1.25
N VAL A 54 11.95 13.58 1.41
CA VAL A 54 11.97 12.13 1.64
C VAL A 54 11.31 11.78 2.98
N ASN A 55 11.63 12.51 4.04
CA ASN A 55 10.98 12.34 5.34
C ASN A 55 9.48 12.67 5.27
N LEU A 56 9.10 13.73 4.55
CA LEU A 56 7.69 14.05 4.30
C LEU A 56 6.96 12.94 3.57
N CYS A 57 7.56 12.33 2.53
CA CYS A 57 6.97 11.19 1.83
C CYS A 57 6.75 10.00 2.79
N ALA A 58 7.72 9.70 3.66
CA ALA A 58 7.56 8.66 4.66
C ALA A 58 6.42 8.98 5.65
N LEU A 59 6.35 10.23 6.11
CA LEU A 59 5.32 10.69 7.04
C LEU A 59 3.93 10.69 6.39
N LEU A 60 3.80 11.17 5.16
CA LEU A 60 2.55 11.16 4.37
C LEU A 60 2.04 9.75 4.05
N PHE A 61 2.92 8.76 4.01
CA PHE A 61 2.50 7.36 3.87
C PHE A 61 1.99 6.78 5.20
N ILE A 62 2.70 7.05 6.30
CA ILE A 62 2.43 6.48 7.62
C ILE A 62 1.24 7.16 8.31
N LEU A 63 1.06 8.47 8.13
CA LEU A 63 0.03 9.25 8.79
C LEU A 63 -1.40 8.79 8.44
N PRO A 64 -1.80 8.62 7.16
CA PRO A 64 -3.10 8.04 6.84
C PRO A 64 -3.18 6.58 7.29
N PHE A 65 -2.08 5.83 7.27
CA PHE A 65 -2.05 4.49 7.86
C PHE A 65 -2.50 4.49 9.32
N PHE A 66 -1.93 5.39 10.13
CA PHE A 66 -2.27 5.51 11.54
C PHE A 66 -3.71 6.00 11.77
N LEU A 67 -4.15 7.03 11.04
CA LEU A 67 -5.48 7.63 11.22
C LEU A 67 -6.61 6.71 10.74
N PHE A 68 -6.44 6.05 9.59
CA PHE A 68 -7.49 5.26 8.96
C PHE A 68 -7.44 3.76 9.33
N SER A 69 -6.40 3.28 10.03
CA SER A 69 -6.33 1.90 10.53
C SER A 69 -7.48 1.59 11.52
N ALA A 70 -7.81 2.50 12.43
CA ALA A 70 -8.94 2.28 13.35
C ALA A 70 -10.29 2.10 12.61
N LEU A 71 -10.49 2.88 11.53
CA LEU A 71 -11.67 2.76 10.67
C LEU A 71 -11.65 1.45 9.88
N GLY A 72 -10.50 1.06 9.32
CA GLY A 72 -10.34 -0.20 8.60
C GLY A 72 -10.70 -1.43 9.43
N GLY A 73 -10.49 -1.39 10.75
CA GLY A 73 -10.90 -2.46 11.69
C GLY A 73 -12.41 -2.66 11.71
N GLN A 74 -13.15 -1.56 11.86
CA GLN A 74 -14.62 -1.59 11.85
C GLN A 74 -15.20 -2.02 10.50
N PHE A 75 -14.57 -1.59 9.39
CA PHE A 75 -14.96 -2.04 8.05
C PHE A 75 -14.66 -3.53 7.82
N GLY A 76 -13.58 -4.06 8.40
CA GLY A 76 -13.21 -5.46 8.31
C GLY A 76 -14.16 -6.43 9.01
N GLU A 77 -14.81 -6.00 10.09
CA GLU A 77 -15.81 -6.80 10.79
C GLU A 77 -17.19 -6.77 10.11
N LYS A 78 -17.52 -5.67 9.41
CA LYS A 78 -18.86 -5.45 8.86
C LYS A 78 -19.07 -6.01 7.45
N TYR A 79 -18.01 -6.24 6.67
CA TYR A 79 -18.09 -6.63 5.26
C TYR A 79 -17.40 -7.96 4.96
N GLU A 80 -17.87 -8.65 3.92
CA GLU A 80 -17.24 -9.89 3.47
C GLU A 80 -15.78 -9.66 3.04
N LYS A 81 -14.87 -10.37 3.70
CA LYS A 81 -13.41 -10.34 3.48
C LYS A 81 -13.05 -10.46 1.99
N ALA A 82 -13.68 -11.38 1.26
CA ALA A 82 -13.43 -11.60 -0.17
C ALA A 82 -13.84 -10.40 -1.05
N TRP A 83 -14.93 -9.72 -0.70
CA TRP A 83 -15.40 -8.53 -1.42
C TRP A 83 -14.46 -7.35 -1.17
N LEU A 84 -14.03 -7.15 0.08
CA LEU A 84 -13.10 -6.10 0.46
C LEU A 84 -11.74 -6.25 -0.25
N ILE A 85 -11.20 -7.47 -0.28
CA ILE A 85 -9.92 -7.77 -0.94
C ILE A 85 -9.96 -7.40 -2.42
N ARG A 86 -11.02 -7.77 -3.14
CA ARG A 86 -11.17 -7.46 -4.57
C ARG A 86 -11.27 -5.96 -4.83
N ARG A 87 -12.08 -5.24 -4.03
CA ARG A 87 -12.25 -3.78 -4.15
C ARG A 87 -10.94 -3.04 -3.92
N VAL A 88 -10.22 -3.44 -2.88
CA VAL A 88 -8.94 -2.83 -2.53
C VAL A 88 -7.90 -3.08 -3.62
N LYS A 89 -7.84 -4.31 -4.16
CA LYS A 89 -6.88 -4.58 -5.23
C LYS A 89 -7.21 -3.84 -6.53
N PHE A 90 -8.49 -3.66 -6.83
CA PHE A 90 -8.92 -2.82 -7.95
C PHE A 90 -8.56 -1.34 -7.74
N ALA A 91 -8.76 -0.82 -6.53
CA ALA A 91 -8.34 0.54 -6.17
C ALA A 91 -6.82 0.72 -6.28
N GLU A 92 -6.02 -0.26 -5.84
CA GLU A 92 -4.57 -0.23 -5.97
C GLU A 92 -4.13 -0.12 -7.43
N ILE A 93 -4.74 -0.88 -8.34
CA ILE A 93 -4.44 -0.81 -9.78
C ILE A 93 -4.74 0.60 -10.33
N LEU A 94 -5.89 1.18 -9.98
CA LEU A 94 -6.25 2.53 -10.41
C LEU A 94 -5.28 3.58 -9.87
N ILE A 95 -4.91 3.49 -8.58
CA ILE A 95 -3.94 4.39 -7.94
C ILE A 95 -2.59 4.27 -8.65
N MET A 96 -2.14 3.05 -8.97
CA MET A 96 -0.88 2.83 -9.68
C MET A 96 -0.89 3.35 -11.11
N LEU A 97 -2.02 3.27 -11.83
CA LEU A 97 -2.16 3.87 -13.15
C LEU A 97 -2.02 5.39 -13.08
N VAL A 98 -2.67 6.03 -12.09
CA VAL A 98 -2.51 7.48 -11.86
C VAL A 98 -1.08 7.81 -11.43
N GLY A 99 -0.44 6.97 -10.60
CA GLY A 99 0.96 7.10 -10.20
C GLY A 99 1.92 7.02 -11.37
N ALA A 100 1.71 6.08 -12.28
CA ALA A 100 2.49 5.94 -13.51
C ALA A 100 2.34 7.18 -14.41
N LEU A 101 1.11 7.68 -14.58
CA LEU A 101 0.87 8.94 -15.32
C LEU A 101 1.54 10.14 -14.65
N GLY A 102 1.47 10.23 -13.32
CA GLY A 102 2.17 11.27 -12.55
C GLY A 102 3.67 11.23 -12.71
N MET A 103 4.24 10.03 -12.79
CA MET A 103 5.67 9.82 -12.98
C MET A 103 6.14 10.19 -14.39
N LEU A 104 5.32 9.87 -15.40
CA LEU A 104 5.57 10.26 -16.80
C LEU A 104 5.50 11.79 -16.96
N LEU A 105 4.46 12.42 -16.39
CA LEU A 105 4.26 13.86 -16.43
C LEU A 105 5.25 14.64 -15.52
N GLY A 106 5.93 13.97 -14.59
CA GLY A 106 6.83 14.61 -13.63
C GLY A 106 6.13 15.51 -12.61
N ASN A 107 4.84 15.28 -12.37
CA ASN A 107 4.03 16.15 -11.49
C ASN A 107 4.16 15.69 -10.03
N LEU A 108 5.01 16.39 -9.26
CA LEU A 108 5.27 16.08 -7.85
C LEU A 108 4.01 16.11 -6.97
N PRO A 109 3.13 17.13 -7.03
CA PRO A 109 1.85 17.10 -6.31
C PRO A 109 1.01 15.86 -6.61
N LEU A 110 0.92 15.44 -7.89
CA LEU A 110 0.16 14.25 -8.27
C LEU A 110 0.76 12.99 -7.64
N LEU A 111 2.09 12.87 -7.65
CA LEU A 111 2.79 11.73 -7.05
C LEU A 111 2.62 11.68 -5.53
N LEU A 112 2.63 12.83 -4.85
CA LEU A 112 2.34 12.92 -3.41
C LEU A 112 0.89 12.53 -3.10
N LEU A 113 -0.05 12.96 -3.93
CA LEU A 113 -1.47 12.60 -3.80
C LEU A 113 -1.66 11.09 -3.99
N VAL A 114 -1.02 10.49 -4.99
CA VAL A 114 -1.02 9.04 -5.21
C VAL A 114 -0.41 8.31 -4.01
N LEU A 115 0.71 8.80 -3.46
CA LEU A 115 1.34 8.21 -2.28
C LEU A 115 0.43 8.29 -1.04
N PHE A 116 -0.29 9.39 -0.85
CA PHE A 116 -1.29 9.51 0.20
C PHE A 116 -2.45 8.54 -0.01
N CYS A 117 -3.01 8.46 -1.23
CA CYS A 117 -4.08 7.51 -1.58
C CYS A 117 -3.65 6.06 -1.36
N MET A 118 -2.40 5.72 -1.71
CA MET A 118 -1.83 4.40 -1.46
C MET A 118 -1.75 4.13 0.05
N GLY A 119 -1.27 5.09 0.84
CA GLY A 119 -1.26 5.01 2.31
C GLY A 119 -2.65 4.79 2.89
N THR A 120 -3.66 5.55 2.45
CA THR A 120 -5.07 5.41 2.89
C THR A 120 -5.64 4.04 2.52
N GLN A 121 -5.39 3.56 1.30
CA GLN A 121 -5.85 2.24 0.86
C GLN A 121 -5.19 1.12 1.68
N SER A 122 -3.89 1.24 1.97
CA SER A 122 -3.15 0.27 2.78
C SER A 122 -3.62 0.30 4.24
N ALA A 123 -3.97 1.48 4.77
CA ALA A 123 -4.53 1.72 6.10
C ALA A 123 -5.86 0.97 6.33
N LEU A 124 -6.80 1.15 5.40
CA LEU A 124 -8.12 0.55 5.48
C LEU A 124 -8.04 -0.99 5.42
N PHE A 125 -6.94 -1.51 4.87
CA PHE A 125 -6.75 -2.94 4.66
C PHE A 125 -5.88 -3.63 5.72
N GLY A 126 -5.02 -2.89 6.43
CA GLY A 126 -4.16 -3.41 7.50
C GLY A 126 -4.93 -4.22 8.56
N PRO A 127 -5.98 -3.67 9.18
CA PRO A 127 -6.78 -4.34 10.21
C PRO A 127 -7.54 -5.57 9.71
N VAL A 128 -7.99 -5.52 8.45
CA VAL A 128 -8.73 -6.62 7.79
C VAL A 128 -7.85 -7.86 7.69
N LYS A 129 -6.53 -7.70 7.50
CA LYS A 129 -5.57 -8.82 7.49
C LYS A 129 -5.46 -9.48 8.86
N TYR A 130 -5.46 -8.70 9.94
CA TYR A 130 -5.32 -9.22 11.30
C TYR A 130 -6.60 -9.87 11.84
N SER A 131 -7.77 -9.51 11.31
CA SER A 131 -9.05 -10.16 11.66
C SER A 131 -9.26 -11.52 10.95
N ILE A 132 -8.34 -11.93 10.07
CA ILE A 132 -8.38 -13.23 9.37
C ILE A 132 -7.53 -14.30 10.07
N LEU A 133 -6.54 -13.90 10.89
CA LEU A 133 -5.73 -14.76 11.74
C LEU A 133 -6.42 -14.99 13.09
#